data_AF-T0ZZP7-F1
#
_entry.id   AF-T0ZZP7-F1
#
_cell.length_a   1.000
_cell.length_b   1.000
_cell.length_c   1.000
_cell.angle_alpha   90.00
_cell.angle_beta   90.00
_cell.angle_gamma   90.00
#
_symmetry.space_group_name_H-M   'P 1'
#
loop_
_entity.id
_entity.type
_entity.pdbx_description
1 polymer ?
#
loop_
_entity_poly.entity_id
_entity_poly.type
_entity_poly.pdbx_seq_one_letter_code
_entity_poly.pdbx_strand_id
1 'polypeptide(L)'
;MMDASSTFGHSPQARAWRSRSIETNPSYLIDMGAAPWAPAAHAAGIHASAAFPIDDLGGQAAAVFALYGQWPRQFEPEPARLFLQALRQVFAQAYVELGRRSRTEIIPAEVRREHLQLLSRGAVQMVYQPIVDFRTGQPFAVEALA
;
A
#
# COMPACT_ATOMS: atom_id res chain seq x y z
N MET A 1 -6.75 -11.37 -9.40
CA MET A 1 -6.04 -11.88 -8.20
C MET A 1 -6.93 -11.84 -6.96
N MET A 2 -7.63 -10.74 -6.66
CA MET A 2 -8.42 -10.62 -5.42
C MET A 2 -9.82 -11.30 -5.48
N ASP A 3 -10.21 -11.80 -6.64
CA ASP A 3 -11.48 -12.51 -6.84
C ASP A 3 -11.36 -14.00 -6.47
N ALA A 4 -12.40 -14.56 -5.84
CA ALA A 4 -12.48 -15.95 -5.43
C ALA A 4 -12.56 -16.93 -6.61
N SER A 5 -12.98 -16.49 -7.81
CA SER A 5 -12.98 -17.34 -9.00
C SER A 5 -11.58 -17.55 -9.60
N SER A 6 -10.62 -16.68 -9.22
CA SER A 6 -9.26 -16.74 -9.71
C SER A 6 -8.46 -17.81 -8.98
N THR A 7 -7.68 -18.61 -9.70
CA THR A 7 -6.73 -19.57 -9.12
C THR A 7 -5.83 -18.92 -8.07
N PHE A 8 -5.40 -17.68 -8.29
CA PHE A 8 -4.55 -16.92 -7.35
C PHE A 8 -5.30 -16.27 -6.17
N GLY A 9 -6.63 -16.28 -6.18
CA GLY A 9 -7.47 -15.54 -5.24
C GLY A 9 -7.82 -16.25 -3.95
N HIS A 10 -7.19 -17.40 -3.69
CA HIS A 10 -7.33 -18.13 -2.44
C HIS A 10 -6.17 -17.88 -1.47
N SER A 11 -5.23 -17.00 -1.81
CA SER A 11 -4.15 -16.61 -0.91
C SER A 11 -4.68 -15.86 0.33
N PRO A 12 -3.94 -15.84 1.46
CA PRO A 12 -4.38 -15.14 2.67
C PRO A 12 -4.69 -13.66 2.43
N GLN A 13 -3.98 -13.00 1.51
CA GLN A 13 -4.22 -11.59 1.20
C GLN A 13 -5.58 -11.39 0.52
N ALA A 14 -5.88 -12.24 -0.48
CA ALA A 14 -7.14 -12.19 -1.20
C ALA A 14 -8.32 -12.60 -0.30
N ARG A 15 -8.12 -13.58 0.60
CA ARG A 15 -9.12 -13.93 1.61
C ARG A 15 -9.36 -12.77 2.57
N ALA A 16 -8.30 -12.17 3.13
CA ALA A 16 -8.41 -11.08 4.11
C ALA A 16 -9.15 -9.86 3.54
N TRP A 17 -8.92 -9.54 2.26
CA TRP A 17 -9.66 -8.50 1.56
C TRP A 17 -11.17 -8.73 1.56
N ARG A 18 -11.61 -9.97 1.28
CA ARG A 18 -13.03 -10.31 1.16
C ARG A 18 -13.69 -10.57 2.51
N SER A 19 -13.01 -11.29 3.40
CA SER A 19 -13.54 -11.65 4.73
C SER A 19 -13.51 -10.49 5.72
N ARG A 20 -12.66 -9.50 5.45
CA ARG A 20 -12.32 -8.41 6.36
C ARG A 20 -11.78 -8.88 7.73
N SER A 21 -11.17 -10.06 7.75
CA SER A 21 -10.56 -10.69 8.93
C SER A 21 -9.05 -10.88 8.76
N ILE A 22 -8.37 -11.21 9.86
CA ILE A 22 -7.00 -11.71 9.80
C ILE A 22 -7.04 -13.12 9.19
N GLU A 23 -6.23 -13.36 8.18
CA GLU A 23 -6.10 -14.64 7.49
C GLU A 23 -4.65 -15.11 7.56
N THR A 24 -4.44 -16.41 7.77
CA THR A 24 -3.10 -17.00 7.77
C THR A 24 -2.98 -18.15 6.79
N ASN A 25 -1.77 -18.33 6.27
CA ASN A 25 -1.31 -19.57 5.66
C ASN A 25 -0.19 -20.11 6.57
N PRO A 26 -0.43 -21.24 7.26
CA PRO A 26 0.57 -21.84 8.13
C PRO A 26 1.74 -22.46 7.35
N SER A 27 1.56 -22.85 6.09
CA SER A 27 2.64 -23.39 5.27
C SER A 27 2.29 -23.43 3.78
N TYR A 28 3.11 -22.79 2.94
CA TYR A 28 3.00 -22.88 1.48
C TYR A 28 3.26 -24.29 0.92
N LEU A 29 3.75 -25.24 1.73
CA LEU A 29 3.91 -26.64 1.32
C LEU A 29 2.59 -27.42 1.32
N ILE A 30 1.60 -27.00 2.13
CA ILE A 30 0.38 -27.79 2.37
C ILE A 30 -0.92 -26.98 2.19
N ASP A 31 -0.87 -25.65 2.15
CA ASP A 31 -2.04 -24.83 1.89
C ASP A 31 -2.42 -24.88 0.41
N MET A 32 -3.47 -25.64 0.11
CA MET A 32 -4.01 -25.80 -1.25
C MET A 32 -4.49 -24.46 -1.86
N GLY A 33 -4.97 -23.52 -1.05
CA GLY A 33 -5.38 -22.19 -1.51
C GLY A 33 -4.20 -21.29 -1.88
N ALA A 34 -3.02 -21.58 -1.32
CA ALA A 34 -1.79 -20.89 -1.62
C ALA A 34 -0.89 -21.66 -2.61
N ALA A 35 -1.31 -22.83 -3.11
CA ALA A 35 -0.53 -23.68 -3.99
C ALA A 35 0.02 -22.96 -5.24
N PRO A 36 -0.74 -22.07 -5.93
CA PRO A 36 -0.20 -21.32 -7.07
C PRO A 36 0.97 -20.39 -6.72
N TRP A 37 1.08 -20.00 -5.45
CA TRP A 37 2.13 -19.13 -4.92
C TRP A 37 3.31 -19.90 -4.34
N ALA A 38 3.17 -21.21 -4.10
CA ALA A 38 4.19 -22.01 -3.43
C ALA A 38 5.57 -21.97 -4.12
N PRO A 39 5.70 -22.05 -5.46
CA PRO A 39 7.01 -21.98 -6.11
C PRO A 39 7.71 -20.63 -5.88
N ALA A 40 6.98 -19.52 -6.00
CA ALA A 40 7.51 -18.17 -5.80
C ALA A 40 7.85 -17.92 -4.32
N ALA A 41 6.99 -18.37 -3.39
CA ALA A 41 7.24 -18.27 -1.97
C ALA A 41 8.50 -19.05 -1.58
N HIS A 42 8.66 -20.28 -2.07
CA HIS A 42 9.84 -21.10 -1.80
C HIS A 42 11.13 -20.45 -2.33
N ALA A 43 11.12 -19.94 -3.57
CA ALA A 43 12.26 -19.23 -4.15
C ALA A 43 12.67 -17.99 -3.34
N ALA A 44 11.74 -17.37 -2.62
CA ALA A 44 11.97 -16.22 -1.75
C ALA A 44 12.25 -16.57 -0.28
N GLY A 45 12.33 -17.86 0.09
CA GLY A 45 12.51 -18.29 1.48
C GLY A 45 11.29 -18.06 2.38
N ILE A 46 10.10 -17.94 1.78
CA ILE A 46 8.83 -17.71 2.47
C ILE A 46 8.14 -19.05 2.71
N HIS A 47 7.89 -19.36 3.98
CA HIS A 47 7.26 -20.61 4.40
C HIS A 47 5.84 -20.41 4.90
N ALA A 48 5.53 -19.29 5.53
CA ALA A 48 4.20 -18.96 6.04
C ALA A 48 3.83 -17.51 5.69
N SER A 49 2.55 -17.16 5.77
CA SER A 49 2.12 -15.77 5.63
C SER A 49 0.92 -15.45 6.50
N ALA A 50 0.78 -14.20 6.88
CA ALA A 50 -0.42 -13.65 7.49
C ALA A 50 -0.85 -12.40 6.74
N ALA A 51 -2.14 -12.13 6.69
CA ALA A 51 -2.67 -10.92 6.09
C ALA A 51 -3.84 -10.36 6.89
N PHE A 52 -4.02 -9.06 6.84
CA PHE A 52 -5.17 -8.38 7.42
C PHE A 52 -5.57 -7.17 6.59
N PRO A 53 -6.88 -6.84 6.52
CA PRO A 53 -7.35 -5.67 5.81
C PRO A 53 -7.07 -4.40 6.63
N ILE A 54 -6.94 -3.28 5.91
CA ILE A 54 -7.11 -1.93 6.43
C ILE A 54 -8.40 -1.42 5.81
N ASP A 55 -9.41 -1.17 6.65
CA ASP A 55 -10.72 -0.71 6.21
C ASP A 55 -10.72 0.82 6.05
N ASP A 56 -11.43 1.34 5.05
CA ASP A 56 -11.73 2.75 4.93
C ASP A 56 -12.82 3.20 5.92
N LEU A 57 -13.13 4.51 5.90
CA LEU A 57 -14.19 5.10 6.72
C LEU A 57 -15.59 4.54 6.39
N GLY A 58 -15.77 3.94 5.19
CA GLY A 58 -16.98 3.27 4.77
C GLY A 58 -17.04 1.78 5.17
N GLY A 59 -16.02 1.28 5.87
CA GLY A 59 -15.92 -0.11 6.29
C GLY A 59 -15.60 -1.08 5.16
N GLN A 60 -15.12 -0.58 4.01
CA GLN A 60 -14.63 -1.40 2.89
C GLN A 60 -13.12 -1.57 3.00
N ALA A 61 -12.60 -2.73 2.58
CA ALA A 61 -11.16 -2.92 2.53
C ALA A 61 -10.54 -1.92 1.54
N ALA A 62 -9.64 -1.06 2.03
CA ALA A 62 -8.89 -0.11 1.22
C ALA A 62 -7.50 -0.64 0.86
N ALA A 63 -6.91 -1.43 1.75
CA ALA A 63 -5.63 -2.08 1.54
C ALA A 63 -5.58 -3.42 2.29
N VAL A 64 -4.58 -4.23 1.95
CA VAL A 64 -4.23 -5.45 2.71
C VAL A 64 -2.78 -5.36 3.11
N PHE A 65 -2.51 -5.55 4.40
CA PHE A 65 -1.16 -5.73 4.90
C PHE A 65 -0.83 -7.23 4.91
N ALA A 66 0.34 -7.61 4.41
CA ALA A 66 0.81 -8.99 4.38
C ALA A 66 2.17 -9.13 5.05
N LEU A 67 2.31 -10.13 5.90
CA LEU A 67 3.54 -10.54 6.57
C LEU A 67 3.97 -11.90 6.05
N TYR A 68 5.27 -12.06 5.83
CA TYR A 68 5.86 -13.31 5.37
C TYR A 68 6.80 -13.87 6.42
N GLY A 69 6.67 -15.17 6.66
CA GLY A 69 7.38 -15.89 7.70
C GLY A 69 8.38 -16.87 7.12
N GLN A 70 9.53 -16.96 7.76
CA GLN A 70 10.63 -17.86 7.41
C GLN A 70 10.39 -19.28 7.94
N TRP A 71 9.48 -19.43 8.93
CA TRP A 71 9.17 -20.72 9.53
C TRP A 71 7.71 -21.12 9.28
N PRO A 72 7.43 -22.41 9.03
CA PRO A 72 6.07 -22.92 9.06
C PRO A 72 5.39 -22.59 10.38
N ARG A 73 4.10 -22.28 10.30
CA ARG A 73 3.21 -21.95 11.42
C ARG A 73 3.63 -20.74 12.25
N GLN A 74 4.53 -19.88 11.75
CA GLN A 74 5.04 -18.72 12.48
C GLN A 74 3.95 -17.77 13.03
N PHE A 75 2.79 -17.71 12.37
CA PHE A 75 1.68 -16.83 12.73
C PHE A 75 0.54 -17.54 13.50
N GLU A 76 0.71 -18.82 13.82
CA GLU A 76 -0.31 -19.63 14.49
C GLU A 76 -0.31 -19.55 16.01
N PRO A 77 0.84 -19.45 16.71
CA PRO A 77 0.87 -19.31 18.17
C PRO A 77 0.04 -18.12 18.63
N GLU A 78 -0.57 -18.25 19.81
CA GLU A 78 -1.40 -17.20 20.40
C GLU A 78 -0.68 -15.84 20.44
N PRO A 79 0.59 -15.72 20.91
CA PRO A 79 1.26 -14.43 20.95
C PRO A 79 1.41 -13.79 19.56
N ALA A 80 1.57 -14.61 18.52
CA ALA A 80 1.61 -14.12 17.14
C ALA A 80 0.23 -13.63 16.68
N ARG A 81 -0.86 -14.29 17.10
CA ARG A 81 -2.23 -13.84 16.84
C ARG A 81 -2.53 -12.50 17.51
N LEU A 82 -2.13 -12.31 18.77
CA LEU A 82 -2.25 -11.03 19.46
C LEU A 82 -1.43 -9.93 18.78
N PHE A 83 -0.21 -10.26 18.37
CA PHE A 83 0.64 -9.33 17.64
C PHE A 83 -0.02 -8.87 16.32
N LEU A 84 -0.61 -9.79 15.55
CA LEU A 84 -1.35 -9.45 14.33
C LEU A 84 -2.56 -8.56 14.61
N GLN A 85 -3.28 -8.80 15.72
CA GLN A 85 -4.40 -7.94 16.13
C GLN A 85 -3.94 -6.53 16.51
N ALA A 86 -2.81 -6.42 17.22
CA ALA A 86 -2.23 -5.12 17.58
C ALA A 86 -1.77 -4.35 16.33
N LEU A 87 -1.10 -5.01 15.38
CA LEU A 87 -0.75 -4.41 14.09
C LEU A 87 -2.00 -3.96 13.32
N ARG A 88 -3.02 -4.83 13.26
CA ARG A 88 -4.45 -4.50 13.08
C ARG A 88 -4.78 -3.04 13.39
N GLN A 89 -4.81 -2.81 14.69
CA GLN A 89 -5.31 -1.58 15.28
C GLN A 89 -4.41 -0.39 14.97
N VAL A 90 -3.09 -0.56 15.03
CA VAL A 90 -2.12 0.52 14.74
C VAL A 90 -2.25 1.00 13.29
N PHE A 91 -2.31 0.09 12.32
CA PHE A 91 -2.43 0.47 10.92
C PHE A 91 -3.80 1.06 10.59
N ALA A 92 -4.88 0.58 11.21
CA ALA A 92 -6.20 1.17 11.06
C ALA A 92 -6.21 2.65 11.54
N GLN A 93 -5.61 2.93 12.69
CA GLN A 93 -5.49 4.30 13.21
C GLN A 93 -4.64 5.18 12.29
N ALA A 94 -3.47 4.68 11.84
CA ALA A 94 -2.60 5.40 10.94
C ALA A 94 -3.29 5.75 9.61
N TYR A 95 -4.11 4.85 9.07
CA TYR A 95 -4.86 5.08 7.84
C TYR A 95 -5.91 6.18 7.98
N VAL A 96 -6.65 6.19 9.11
CA VAL A 96 -7.61 7.27 9.42
C VAL A 96 -6.92 8.62 9.53
N GLU A 97 -5.78 8.69 10.22
CA GLU A 97 -5.01 9.92 10.37
C GLU A 97 -4.44 10.43 9.04
N LEU A 98 -3.97 9.53 8.17
CA LEU A 98 -3.53 9.89 6.83
C LEU A 98 -4.67 10.48 6.01
N GLY A 99 -5.85 9.82 6.02
CA GLY A 99 -7.04 10.32 5.32
C GLY A 99 -7.50 11.70 5.81
N ARG A 100 -7.39 11.98 7.12
CA ARG A 100 -7.66 13.31 7.69
C ARG A 100 -6.70 14.36 7.16
N ARG A 101 -5.40 14.07 7.14
CA ARG A 101 -4.38 15.00 6.61
C ARG A 101 -4.58 15.28 5.12
N SER A 102 -4.85 14.25 4.30
CA SER A 102 -5.13 14.42 2.87
C SER A 102 -6.39 15.26 2.61
N ARG A 103 -7.40 15.21 3.50
CA ARG A 103 -8.59 16.08 3.42
C ARG A 103 -8.33 17.52 3.85
N THR A 104 -7.21 17.80 4.50
CA THR A 104 -6.85 19.14 4.97
C THR A 104 -6.24 19.98 3.82
N GLU A 105 -6.00 19.37 2.66
CA GLU A 105 -5.46 20.02 1.46
C GLU A 105 -6.52 20.33 0.39
N ILE A 106 -7.80 20.41 0.76
CA ILE A 106 -8.79 21.03 -0.13
C ILE A 106 -8.54 22.53 -0.08
N ILE A 107 -7.73 23.03 -1.02
CA ILE A 107 -7.56 24.46 -1.27
C ILE A 107 -8.96 25.07 -1.41
N PRO A 108 -9.37 26.01 -0.54
CA PRO A 108 -10.68 26.64 -0.61
C PRO A 108 -10.95 27.17 -2.02
N ALA A 109 -12.21 27.10 -2.47
CA ALA A 109 -12.58 27.49 -3.83
C ALA A 109 -12.19 28.94 -4.16
N GLU A 110 -12.09 29.77 -3.13
CA GLU A 110 -11.64 31.16 -3.17
C GLU A 110 -10.14 31.25 -3.46
N VAL A 111 -9.30 30.51 -2.72
CA VAL A 111 -7.85 30.45 -2.93
C VAL A 111 -7.52 29.85 -4.30
N ARG A 112 -8.26 28.82 -4.72
CA ARG A 112 -8.12 28.26 -6.07
C ARG A 112 -8.48 29.28 -7.15
N ARG A 113 -9.53 30.08 -6.95
CA ARG A 113 -9.92 31.15 -7.89
C ARG A 113 -8.85 32.25 -7.95
N GLU A 114 -8.29 32.63 -6.81
CA GLU A 114 -7.23 33.63 -6.73
C GLU A 114 -5.96 33.16 -7.46
N HIS A 115 -5.51 31.92 -7.24
CA HIS A 115 -4.36 31.35 -7.95
C HIS A 115 -4.60 31.26 -9.47
N LEU A 116 -5.80 30.88 -9.90
CA LEU A 116 -6.16 30.86 -11.33
C LEU A 116 -6.19 32.27 -11.94
N GLN A 117 -6.64 33.27 -11.18
CA GLN A 117 -6.58 34.67 -11.61
C GLN A 117 -5.13 35.15 -11.75
N LEU A 118 -4.26 34.85 -10.79
CA LEU A 118 -2.83 35.18 -10.85
C LEU A 118 -2.15 34.51 -12.07
N LEU A 119 -2.43 33.23 -12.31
CA LEU A 119 -1.98 32.52 -13.51
C LEU A 119 -2.45 33.19 -14.80
N SER A 120 -3.74 33.50 -14.92
CA SER A 120 -4.31 34.13 -16.13
C SER A 120 -3.78 35.54 -16.40
N ARG A 121 -3.30 36.24 -15.36
CA ARG A 121 -2.71 37.58 -15.46
C ARG A 121 -1.19 37.55 -15.70
N GLY A 122 -0.60 36.36 -15.88
CA GLY A 122 0.84 36.22 -16.09
C GLY A 122 1.66 36.56 -14.85
N ALA A 123 1.08 36.47 -13.64
CA ALA A 123 1.78 36.74 -12.39
C ALA A 123 2.69 35.58 -11.93
N VAL A 124 2.78 34.52 -12.74
CA VAL A 124 3.66 33.37 -12.49
C VAL A 124 4.88 33.49 -13.38
N GLN A 125 6.05 33.52 -12.76
CA GLN A 125 7.33 33.58 -13.43
C GLN A 125 7.94 32.19 -13.50
N MET A 126 8.13 31.67 -14.71
CA MET A 126 8.84 30.41 -14.90
C MET A 126 10.33 30.61 -14.68
N VAL A 127 10.90 29.91 -13.71
CA VAL A 127 12.35 29.82 -13.51
C VAL A 127 12.84 28.49 -14.07
N TYR A 128 13.91 28.53 -14.85
CA TYR A 128 14.46 27.34 -15.49
C TYR A 128 15.76 26.93 -14.81
N GLN A 129 15.86 25.65 -14.46
CA GLN A 129 17.09 25.05 -13.94
C GLN A 129 17.60 23.96 -14.89
N PRO A 130 18.93 23.91 -15.17
CA PRO A 130 19.49 22.88 -16.04
C PRO A 130 19.55 21.53 -15.33
N ILE A 131 19.14 20.48 -16.03
CA ILE A 131 19.37 19.10 -15.63
C ILE A 131 20.69 18.65 -16.27
N VAL A 132 21.65 18.31 -15.42
CA VAL A 132 23.02 17.97 -15.82
C VAL A 132 23.20 16.45 -15.82
N ASP A 133 23.80 15.92 -16.88
CA ASP A 133 24.25 14.53 -16.91
C ASP A 133 25.47 14.39 -16.00
N PHE A 134 25.33 13.62 -14.92
CA PHE A 134 26.40 13.44 -13.93
C PHE A 134 27.66 12.75 -14.48
N ARG A 135 27.59 12.04 -15.63
CA ARG A 135 28.77 11.42 -16.25
C ARG A 135 29.59 12.41 -17.06
N THR A 136 28.93 13.37 -17.71
CA THR A 136 29.57 14.29 -18.67
C THR A 136 29.70 15.72 -18.13
N GLY A 137 28.95 16.06 -17.08
CA GLY A 137 28.86 17.40 -16.52
C GLY A 137 28.14 18.40 -17.43
N GLN A 138 27.53 17.93 -18.52
CA GLN A 138 26.87 18.78 -19.50
C GLN A 138 25.35 18.82 -19.26
N PRO A 139 24.71 19.98 -19.42
CA PRO A 139 23.25 20.08 -19.36
C PRO A 139 22.63 19.38 -20.58
N PHE A 140 21.65 18.50 -20.34
CA PHE A 140 20.93 17.80 -21.41
C PHE A 140 19.41 18.10 -21.43
N ALA A 141 18.89 18.75 -20.38
CA ALA A 141 17.52 19.20 -20.32
C ALA A 141 17.39 20.42 -19.38
N VAL A 142 16.20 21.03 -19.37
CA VAL A 142 15.84 22.09 -18.41
C VAL A 142 14.54 21.72 -17.73
N GLU A 143 14.47 21.94 -16.43
CA GLU A 143 13.23 21.86 -15.66
C GLU A 143 12.68 23.27 -15.47
N ALA A 144 11.38 23.44 -15.71
CA ALA A 144 10.69 24.70 -15.53
C ALA A 144 9.89 24.64 -14.22
N LEU A 145 10.21 25.53 -13.29
CA LEU A 145 9.52 25.69 -12.01
C LEU A 145 8.65 26.95 -12.07
N ALA A 146 7.43 26.83 -11.54
CA ALA A 146 6.39 27.86 -11.52
C ALA A 146 6.11 28.34 -10.10
#